data_AF-Q2FYX9-F1
#
_entry.id   AF-Q2FYX9-F1
#
_cell.length_a   1.000
_cell.length_b   1.000
_cell.length_c   1.000
_cell.angle_alpha   90.00
_cell.angle_beta   90.00
_cell.angle_gamma   90.00
#
_symmetry.space_group_name_H-M   'P 1'
#
loop_
_entity.id
_entity.type
_entity.pdbx_description
1 polymer ?
#
loop_
_entity_poly.entity_id
_entity_poly.type
_entity_poly.pdbx_seq_one_letter_code
_entity_poly.pdbx_strand_id
1 'polypeptide(L)' 'MATFKRRKNNKKQDLILLRHEALEHYLMNKYNFNYDYAHKIVSKKYDYSIFIKKKVD' A
#
# COMPACT_ATOMS: atom_id res chain seq x y z
N MET A 1 -1.10 -29.35 8.00
CA MET A 1 -0.50 -28.15 8.65
C MET A 1 -0.41 -26.99 7.64
N ALA A 2 -1.53 -26.41 7.18
CA ALA A 2 -1.54 -25.41 6.09
C ALA A 2 -1.42 -23.94 6.57
N THR A 3 -1.38 -23.71 7.88
CA THR A 3 -1.52 -22.36 8.47
C THR A 3 -0.24 -21.52 8.45
N PHE A 4 0.95 -22.13 8.32
CA PHE A 4 2.20 -21.39 8.49
C PHE A 4 2.59 -20.54 7.27
N LYS A 5 2.26 -20.98 6.05
CA LYS A 5 2.70 -20.31 4.81
C LYS A 5 2.01 -18.94 4.60
N ARG A 6 0.76 -18.79 5.07
CA ARG A 6 -0.02 -17.53 4.92
C ARG A 6 0.58 -16.36 5.68
N ARG A 7 1.16 -16.58 6.88
CA ARG A 7 1.73 -15.49 7.69
C ARG A 7 2.98 -14.86 7.08
N LYS A 8 3.79 -15.62 6.33
CA LYS A 8 5.09 -15.15 5.86
C LYS A 8 4.97 -14.16 4.69
N ASN A 9 3.98 -14.37 3.81
CA ASN A 9 3.77 -13.49 2.66
C ASN A 9 3.00 -12.21 3.03
N ASN A 10 2.08 -12.28 4.00
CA ASN A 10 1.30 -11.12 4.43
C ASN A 10 2.18 -9.99 4.97
N LYS A 11 3.25 -10.30 5.73
CA LYS A 11 4.12 -9.26 6.33
C LYS A 11 4.69 -8.26 5.31
N LYS A 12 5.04 -8.72 4.10
CA LYS A 12 5.57 -7.82 3.07
C LYS A 12 4.46 -6.92 2.53
N GLN A 13 3.28 -7.46 2.28
CA GLN A 13 2.13 -6.68 1.81
C GLN A 13 1.71 -5.64 2.85
N ASP A 14 1.66 -6.04 4.13
CA ASP A 14 1.31 -5.16 5.24
C ASP A 14 2.33 -4.03 5.40
N LEU A 15 3.64 -4.33 5.29
CA LEU A 15 4.69 -3.31 5.36
C LEU A 15 4.62 -2.30 4.22
N ILE A 16 4.33 -2.77 3.00
CA ILE A 16 4.16 -1.87 1.87
C ILE A 16 2.94 -0.96 2.15
N LEU A 17 1.91 -1.44 2.89
CA LEU A 17 0.63 -0.72 3.05
C LEU A 17 0.81 0.42 4.02
N LEU A 18 1.50 0.12 5.12
CA LEU A 18 1.95 1.13 6.07
C LEU A 18 2.82 2.19 5.39
N ARG A 19 3.67 1.80 4.42
CA ARG A 19 4.48 2.76 3.64
C ARG A 19 3.64 3.61 2.70
N HIS A 20 2.60 3.04 2.11
CA HIS A 20 1.66 3.74 1.24
C HIS A 20 0.89 4.79 2.02
N GLU A 21 0.21 4.38 3.09
CA GLU A 21 -0.58 5.26 3.96
C GLU A 21 0.30 6.36 4.59
N ALA A 22 1.51 6.00 5.04
CA ALA A 22 2.45 6.99 5.58
C ALA A 22 2.87 8.03 4.53
N LEU A 23 3.07 7.62 3.27
CA LEU A 23 3.44 8.54 2.21
C LEU A 23 2.27 9.42 1.77
N GLU A 24 1.06 8.88 1.70
CA GLU A 24 -0.15 9.67 1.45
C GLU A 24 -0.32 10.75 2.52
N HIS A 25 -0.26 10.35 3.78
CA HIS A 25 -0.38 11.27 4.92
C HIS A 25 0.73 12.34 4.91
N TYR A 26 1.96 11.97 4.57
CA TYR A 26 3.06 12.92 4.40
C TYR A 26 2.77 13.93 3.28
N LEU A 27 2.26 13.48 2.13
CA LEU A 27 1.94 14.37 1.02
C LEU A 27 0.78 15.30 1.34
N MET A 28 -0.25 14.77 1.99
CA MET A 28 -1.41 15.54 2.43
C MET A 28 -1.01 16.60 3.45
N ASN A 29 -0.19 16.27 4.44
CA ASN A 29 0.21 17.24 5.47
C ASN A 29 1.26 18.24 4.98
N LYS A 30 2.27 17.80 4.23
CA LYS A 30 3.38 18.67 3.84
C LYS A 30 3.04 19.57 2.65
N TYR A 31 2.29 19.05 1.69
CA TYR A 31 1.97 19.78 0.45
C TYR A 31 0.49 20.17 0.35
N ASN A 32 -0.30 19.91 1.39
CA ASN A 32 -1.74 20.16 1.43
C ASN A 32 -2.49 19.53 0.24
N PHE A 33 -1.99 18.39 -0.24
CA PHE A 33 -2.61 17.66 -1.33
C PHE A 33 -3.93 17.02 -0.86
N ASN A 34 -4.92 16.98 -1.75
CA ASN A 34 -6.11 16.21 -1.49
C ASN A 34 -5.80 14.70 -1.53
N TYR A 35 -6.70 13.92 -0.93
CA TYR A 35 -6.54 12.47 -0.85
C TYR A 35 -6.37 11.83 -2.23
N ASP A 36 -7.23 12.18 -3.20
CA ASP A 36 -7.20 11.58 -4.55
C ASP A 36 -5.87 11.81 -5.27
N TYR A 37 -5.30 13.01 -5.15
CA TYR A 37 -4.03 13.36 -5.77
C TYR A 37 -2.85 12.69 -5.07
N ALA A 38 -2.84 12.68 -3.73
CA ALA A 38 -1.83 11.95 -2.97
C ALA A 38 -1.89 10.45 -3.29
N HIS A 39 -3.08 9.85 -3.28
CA HIS A 39 -3.30 8.46 -3.62
C HIS A 39 -2.80 8.11 -5.03
N LYS A 40 -3.07 8.97 -6.02
CA LYS A 40 -2.57 8.78 -7.40
C LYS A 40 -1.05 8.82 -7.49
N ILE A 41 -0.39 9.71 -6.75
CA ILE A 41 1.09 9.79 -6.73
C ILE A 41 1.69 8.54 -6.07
N VAL A 42 1.15 8.17 -4.91
CA VAL A 42 1.68 7.05 -4.11
C VAL A 42 1.45 5.72 -4.82
N SER A 43 0.27 5.52 -5.41
CA SER A 43 -0.06 4.35 -6.23
C SER A 43 0.78 4.21 -7.51
N LYS A 44 1.39 5.31 -7.99
CA LYS A 44 2.37 5.24 -9.09
C LYS A 44 3.76 4.83 -8.61
N LYS A 45 4.09 5.11 -7.35
CA LYS A 45 5.41 4.85 -6.75
C LYS A 45 5.50 3.43 -6.19
N TYR A 46 4.46 3.00 -5.50
CA TYR A 46 4.28 1.63 -5.08
C TYR A 46 3.27 1.05 -6.07
N ASP A 47 3.63 0.02 -6.83
CA ASP A 47 2.74 -0.71 -7.74
C ASP A 47 1.65 -1.49 -6.96
N TYR A 48 0.89 -0.77 -6.15
CA TYR A 48 -0.04 -1.26 -5.15
C TYR A 48 -1.21 -2.00 -5.80
N SER A 49 -1.67 -1.44 -6.91
CA SER A 49 -2.70 -2.00 -7.78
C SER A 49 -2.36 -3.44 -8.20
N ILE A 50 -1.07 -3.73 -8.46
CA ILE A 50 -0.63 -5.09 -8.82
C ILE A 50 -0.72 -6.04 -7.61
N PHE A 51 -0.39 -5.56 -6.40
CA PHE A 51 -0.42 -6.40 -5.19
C PHE A 51 -1.83 -6.68 -4.68
N ILE A 52 -2.76 -5.71 -4.76
CA ILE A 52 -4.15 -5.91 -4.37
C ILE A 52 -4.86 -6.84 -5.35
N LYS A 53 -4.62 -6.69 -6.66
CA LYS A 53 -5.25 -7.53 -7.69
C LYS A 53 -4.93 -9.02 -7.50
N LYS A 54 -3.72 -9.35 -7.04
CA LYS A 54 -3.32 -10.73 -6.70
C LYS A 54 -4.11 -11.39 -5.55
N LYS A 55 -4.91 -10.65 -4.78
CA LYS A 55 -5.73 -11.20 -3.68
C LYS A 55 -7.17 -11.55 -4.09
N VAL A 56 -7.62 -11.10 -5.27
CA VAL A 56 -9.02 -11.23 -5.71
C VAL A 56 -9.21 -12.33 -6.78
N ASP A 57 -8.11 -12.92 -7.28
CA ASP A 57 -8.13 -14.15 -8.09
C ASP A 57 -8.00 -15.41 -7.24
#